data_AF-A0A0N1MA95-F1
#
_entry.id   AF-A0A0N1MA95-F1
#
_cell.length_a   1.000
_cell.length_b   1.000
_cell.length_c   1.000
_cell.angle_alpha   90.00
_cell.angle_beta   90.00
_cell.angle_gamma   90.00
#
_symmetry.space_group_name_H-M   'P 1'
#
loop_
_entity.id
_entity.type
_entity.pdbx_description
1 polymer ?
#
loop_
_entity_poly.entity_id
_entity_poly.type
_entity_poly.pdbx_seq_one_letter_code
_entity_poly.pdbx_strand_id
1 'polypeptide(L)' 'MAVQQNKKSRSARDMRRSHDALEASTLSVEKTTGEVHLRHHVSPEGVYRGRKVIDKGADE' A
#
# COMPACT_ATOMS: atom_id res chain seq x y z
N MET A 1 -4.70 2.33 -41.38
CA MET A 1 -5.12 2.32 -39.96
C MET A 1 -5.25 0.87 -39.54
N ALA A 2 -4.58 0.44 -38.46
CA ALA A 2 -4.69 -0.95 -38.00
C ALA A 2 -5.95 -1.10 -37.15
N VAL A 3 -6.80 -2.07 -37.49
CA VAL A 3 -8.02 -2.38 -36.74
C VAL A 3 -8.04 -3.88 -36.45
N GLN A 4 -8.61 -4.28 -35.30
CA GLN A 4 -8.85 -5.69 -35.05
C GLN A 4 -9.96 -6.19 -35.98
N GLN A 5 -9.80 -7.36 -36.57
CA GLN A 5 -10.86 -7.98 -37.39
C GLN A 5 -11.98 -8.55 -36.52
N ASN A 6 -11.65 -9.14 -35.36
CA ASN A 6 -12.57 -9.87 -34.50
C ASN A 6 -12.52 -9.37 -33.06
N LYS A 7 -13.62 -9.60 -32.32
CA LYS A 7 -13.69 -9.36 -30.88
C LYS A 7 -12.83 -10.38 -30.13
N LYS A 8 -11.94 -9.92 -29.24
CA LYS A 8 -11.19 -10.79 -28.33
C LYS A 8 -12.14 -11.51 -27.36
N SER A 9 -11.90 -12.80 -27.13
CA SER A 9 -12.68 -13.60 -26.17
C SER A 9 -12.49 -13.08 -24.74
N ARG A 10 -13.45 -13.39 -23.84
CA ARG A 10 -13.35 -13.03 -22.42
C ARG A 10 -12.12 -13.66 -21.77
N SER A 11 -11.87 -14.95 -22.03
CA SER A 11 -10.67 -15.66 -21.56
C SER A 11 -9.36 -14.96 -21.95
N ALA A 12 -9.19 -14.54 -23.22
CA ALA A 12 -7.97 -13.85 -23.64
C ALA A 12 -7.81 -12.46 -22.99
N ARG A 13 -8.92 -11.75 -22.76
CA ARG A 13 -8.90 -10.47 -22.03
C ARG A 13 -8.53 -10.69 -20.56
N ASP A 14 -9.11 -11.69 -19.92
CA ASP A 14 -8.95 -11.93 -18.49
C ASP A 14 -7.55 -12.51 -18.18
N MET A 15 -7.00 -13.36 -19.06
CA MET A 15 -5.58 -13.78 -19.00
C MET A 15 -4.61 -12.63 -19.23
N ARG A 16 -4.94 -11.67 -20.10
CA ARG A 16 -4.10 -10.48 -20.26
C ARG A 16 -4.11 -9.62 -18.99
N ARG A 17 -5.25 -9.52 -18.31
CA ARG A 17 -5.44 -8.74 -17.07
C ARG A 17 -5.06 -9.49 -15.80
N SER A 18 -4.56 -10.73 -15.89
CA SER A 18 -4.23 -11.53 -14.70
C SER A 18 -3.11 -10.93 -13.85
N HIS A 19 -2.30 -10.04 -14.44
CA HIS A 19 -1.20 -9.34 -13.77
C HIS A 19 -1.54 -7.90 -13.37
N ASP A 20 -2.78 -7.42 -13.62
CA ASP A 20 -3.20 -6.04 -13.31
C ASP A 20 -3.62 -5.86 -11.84
N ALA A 21 -3.22 -6.77 -10.95
CA ALA A 21 -3.55 -6.69 -9.53
C ALA A 21 -2.65 -5.66 -8.82
N LEU A 22 -3.22 -4.91 -7.88
CA LEU A 22 -2.47 -4.00 -7.01
C LEU A 22 -1.87 -4.78 -5.84
N GLU A 23 -0.65 -4.41 -5.45
CA GLU A 23 0.01 -4.97 -4.26
C GLU A 23 -0.35 -4.16 -3.01
N ALA A 24 -0.60 -4.86 -1.91
CA ALA A 24 -0.85 -4.23 -0.62
C ALA A 24 0.48 -3.78 0.03
N SER A 25 0.48 -2.62 0.67
CA SER A 25 1.64 -2.14 1.44
C SER A 25 1.87 -3.01 2.68
N THR A 26 3.14 -3.27 3.03
CA THR A 26 3.48 -3.99 4.25
C THR A 26 3.29 -3.11 5.49
N LEU A 27 2.32 -3.49 6.31
CA LEU A 27 2.01 -2.83 7.58
C LEU A 27 2.68 -3.56 8.76
N SER A 28 3.04 -2.83 9.79
CA SER A 28 3.62 -3.33 11.04
C SER A 28 2.95 -2.65 12.22
N VAL A 29 3.00 -3.29 13.39
CA VAL A 29 2.46 -2.72 14.63
C VAL A 29 3.60 -2.17 15.47
N GLU A 30 3.49 -0.92 15.89
CA GLU A 30 4.48 -0.27 16.73
C GLU A 30 4.40 -0.83 18.15
N LYS A 31 5.56 -1.19 18.73
CA LYS A 31 5.60 -1.97 19.98
C LYS A 31 5.13 -1.20 21.22
N THR A 32 5.28 0.12 21.22
CA THR A 32 5.01 0.96 22.41
C THR A 32 3.59 1.51 22.40
N THR A 33 3.10 1.96 21.24
CA THR A 33 1.76 2.57 21.10
C THR A 33 0.70 1.59 20.61
N GLY A 34 1.08 0.46 20.01
CA GLY A 34 0.15 -0.53 19.46
C GLY A 34 -0.46 -0.12 18.11
N GLU A 35 0.01 0.97 17.51
CA GLU A 35 -0.53 1.52 16.28
C GLU A 35 0.01 0.83 15.03
N VAL A 36 -0.78 0.89 13.95
CA VAL A 36 -0.37 0.36 12.65
C VAL A 36 0.38 1.43 11.87
N HIS A 37 1.59 1.11 11.42
CA HIS A 37 2.43 1.97 10.60
C HIS A 37 3.03 1.21 9.42
N LEU A 38 3.49 1.93 8.40
CA LEU A 38 4.25 1.32 7.31
C LEU A 38 5.57 0.75 7.85
N ARG A 39 5.95 -0.43 7.37
CA ARG A 39 7.20 -1.07 7.84
C ARG A 39 8.39 -0.14 7.62
N HIS A 40 9.21 0.03 8.64
CA HIS A 40 10.37 0.93 8.68
C HIS A 40 10.06 2.43 8.56
N HIS A 41 8.81 2.84 8.68
CA HIS A 41 8.43 4.25 8.74
C HIS A 41 8.09 4.64 10.19
N VAL A 42 8.09 5.95 10.45
CA VAL A 42 7.64 6.51 11.73
C VAL A 42 6.11 6.36 11.84
N SER A 43 5.62 6.02 13.04
CA SER A 43 4.19 5.96 13.35
C SER A 43 3.53 7.34 13.15
N PRO A 44 2.21 7.41 12.88
CA PRO A 44 1.49 8.68 12.84
C PRO A 44 1.72 9.55 14.09
N GLU A 45 1.85 8.96 15.28
CA GLU A 45 2.15 9.65 16.54
C GLU A 45 3.62 10.08 16.71
N GLY A 46 4.44 9.92 15.67
CA GLY A 46 5.84 10.34 15.70
C GLY A 46 6.77 9.37 16.44
N VAL A 47 6.34 8.14 16.71
CA VAL A 47 7.14 7.10 17.39
C VAL A 47 7.77 6.13 16.39
N TYR A 48 9.03 5.76 16.61
CA TYR A 48 9.70 4.71 15.84
C TYR A 48 10.64 3.89 16.72
N ARG A 49 10.44 2.56 16.72
CA ARG A 49 11.20 1.62 17.57
C ARG A 49 11.16 2.04 19.05
N GLY A 50 9.98 2.44 19.53
CA GLY A 50 9.71 2.82 20.91
C GLY A 50 10.32 4.15 21.36
N ARG A 51 10.86 4.96 20.44
CA ARG A 51 11.36 6.30 20.73
C ARG A 51 10.48 7.34 20.04
N LYS A 52 10.13 8.42 20.74
CA LYS A 52 9.50 9.60 20.14
C LYS A 52 10.55 10.31 19.28
N VAL A 53 10.35 10.31 17.96
CA VAL A 53 11.27 10.90 16.98
C VAL A 53 10.76 12.26 16.53
N ILE A 54 9.44 12.42 16.44
CA ILE A 54 8.80 13.68 16.09
C ILE A 54 7.99 14.12 17.30
N ASP A 55 8.30 15.31 17.82
CA ASP A 55 7.42 15.97 18.77
C ASP A 55 6.31 16.65 17.98
N LYS A 56 5.27 15.89 17.67
CA LYS A 56 3.99 16.49 17.33
C LYS A 56 3.48 17.14 18.61
N GLY A 57 3.76 18.43 18.76
CA GLY A 57 3.00 19.28 19.66
C GLY A 57 1.52 19.10 19.34
N ALA A 58 0.67 19.20 20.36
CA ALA A 58 -0.78 19.05 20.22
C ALA A 58 -1.30 20.01 19.13
N ASP A 59 -1.47 19.49 17.92
CA ASP A 59 -2.03 20.19 16.78
C ASP A 59 -3.03 19.23 16.13
N GLU A 60 -4.25 19.75 15.93
CA GLU A 60 -5.48 19.13 15.41
C GLU A 60 -5.32 17.97 14.42
#